data_AF-A0A238HEP1-F1
#
_entry.id   AF-A0A238HEP1-F1
#
_cell.length_a   1.000
_cell.length_b   1.000
_cell.length_c   1.000
_cell.angle_alpha   90.00
_cell.angle_beta   90.00
_cell.angle_gamma   90.00
#
_symmetry.space_group_name_H-M   'P 1'
#
loop_
_entity.id
_entity.type
_entity.pdbx_description
1 polymer ?
#
loop_
_entity_poly.entity_id
_entity_poly.type
_entity_poly.pdbx_seq_one_letter_code
_entity_poly.pdbx_strand_id
1 'polypeptide(L)' 'MYAFSFCNPTRIEFGEDKEQHIGEYMQAFGVKKALLVYGSNRIKQSGLFDTVSGSLKA' A
#
# COMPACT_ATOMS: atom_id res chain seq x y z
N MET A 1 15.77 24.74 19.78
CA MET A 1 15.56 23.96 18.55
C MET A 1 16.46 24.57 17.48
N TYR A 2 17.28 23.77 16.80
CA TYR A 2 18.24 24.24 15.80
C TYR A 2 17.65 24.16 14.39
N ALA A 3 18.25 24.87 13.43
CA ALA A 3 17.84 24.81 12.03
C ALA A 3 18.13 23.43 11.44
N PHE A 4 17.13 22.86 10.76
CA PHE A 4 17.28 21.61 10.00
C PHE A 4 16.45 21.67 8.72
N SER A 5 16.82 20.82 7.76
CA SER A 5 16.00 20.49 6.59
C SER A 5 15.43 19.09 6.77
N PHE A 6 14.16 18.91 6.42
CA PHE A 6 13.48 17.62 6.51
C PHE A 6 12.86 17.25 5.16
N CYS A 7 13.09 16.01 4.75
CA CYS A 7 12.50 15.44 3.55
C CYS A 7 11.92 14.06 3.88
N ASN A 8 10.63 13.89 3.62
CA ASN A 8 9.98 12.60 3.59
C ASN A 8 9.22 12.47 2.27
N PRO A 9 9.80 11.82 1.25
CA PRO A 9 9.14 11.66 -0.05
C PRO A 9 8.02 10.60 -0.01
N THR A 10 7.87 9.88 1.11
CA THR A 10 6.89 8.80 1.25
C THR A 10 5.49 9.39 1.38
N ARG A 11 4.59 8.97 0.48
CA ARG A 11 3.15 9.20 0.63
C ARG A 11 2.62 8.35 1.78
N ILE A 12 1.97 8.97 2.76
CA ILE A 12 1.36 8.30 3.91
C ILE A 12 -0.15 8.29 3.73
N GLU A 13 -0.72 7.10 3.63
CA GLU A 13 -2.16 6.88 3.65
C GLU A 13 -2.56 6.38 5.04
N PHE A 14 -3.37 7.17 5.73
CA PHE A 14 -3.80 6.89 7.10
C PHE A 14 -5.33 6.92 7.20
N GLY A 15 -5.88 6.00 7.98
CA GLY A 15 -7.33 5.81 8.16
C GLY A 15 -7.73 4.36 7.96
N GLU A 16 -8.96 4.06 8.37
CA GLU A 16 -9.60 2.77 8.11
C GLU A 16 -9.75 2.56 6.58
N ASP A 17 -9.68 1.29 6.14
CA ASP A 17 -9.89 0.85 4.76
C ASP A 17 -8.92 1.39 3.70
N LYS A 18 -7.84 2.07 4.07
CA LYS A 18 -6.89 2.66 3.11
C LYS A 18 -6.20 1.65 2.20
N GLU A 19 -6.05 0.41 2.63
CA GLU A 19 -5.55 -0.70 1.83
C GLU A 19 -6.40 -1.02 0.60
N GLN A 20 -7.68 -0.64 0.59
CA GLN A 20 -8.60 -0.87 -0.54
C GLN A 20 -8.21 -0.07 -1.79
N HIS A 21 -7.46 1.04 -1.61
CA HIS A 21 -7.09 1.97 -2.68
C HIS A 21 -5.66 1.79 -3.21
N ILE A 22 -4.93 0.76 -2.76
CA ILE A 22 -3.53 0.56 -3.14
C ILE A 22 -3.32 0.43 -4.66
N GLY A 23 -4.27 -0.18 -5.37
CA GLY A 23 -4.29 -0.25 -6.84
C GLY A 23 -4.30 1.13 -7.48
N GLU A 24 -5.22 2.00 -7.07
CA GLU A 24 -5.33 3.39 -7.57
C GLU A 24 -4.03 4.18 -7.31
N TYR A 25 -3.43 4.02 -6.13
CA TYR A 25 -2.17 4.68 -5.80
C TYR A 25 -1.02 4.21 -6.68
N MET A 26 -0.94 2.91 -6.97
CA MET A 26 0.10 2.34 -7.82
C MET A 26 -0.08 2.71 -9.29
N GLN A 27 -1.32 2.82 -9.78
CA GLN A 27 -1.63 3.28 -11.14
C GLN A 27 -1.12 4.71 -11.39
N ALA A 28 -1.20 5.61 -10.39
CA ALA A 28 -0.66 6.97 -10.49
C ALA A 28 0.85 7.01 -10.74
N PHE A 29 1.59 5.94 -10.38
CA PHE A 29 3.02 5.77 -10.67
C PHE A 29 3.30 4.94 -11.93
N GLY A 30 2.28 4.59 -12.72
CA GLY A 30 2.41 3.81 -13.96
C GLY A 30 2.84 2.35 -13.75
N VAL A 31 2.62 1.79 -12.55
CA VAL A 31 3.00 0.41 -12.23
C VAL A 31 2.05 -0.58 -12.89
N LYS A 32 2.61 -1.61 -13.55
CA LYS A 32 1.83 -2.63 -14.29
C LYS A 32 1.86 -4.02 -13.67
N LYS A 33 2.84 -4.30 -12.81
CA LYS A 33 3.03 -5.59 -12.14
C LYS A 33 3.58 -5.35 -10.75
N ALA A 34 3.06 -6.10 -9.78
CA ALA A 34 3.48 -6.06 -8.39
C ALA A 34 3.80 -7.48 -7.90
N LEU A 35 4.80 -7.59 -7.01
CA LEU A 35 5.09 -8.81 -6.26
C LEU A 35 4.64 -8.58 -4.82
N LEU A 36 3.68 -9.39 -4.35
CA LEU A 36 3.24 -9.35 -2.95
C LEU A 36 4.20 -10.16 -2.08
N VAL A 37 4.97 -9.46 -1.24
CA VAL A 37 5.87 -10.05 -0.25
C VAL A 37 5.19 -9.97 1.12
N TYR A 38 4.99 -11.11 1.77
CA TYR A 38 4.35 -11.20 3.08
C TYR A 38 4.92 -12.35 3.91
N GLY A 39 4.79 -12.25 5.23
CA GLY A 39 5.37 -13.20 6.17
C GLY A 39 4.53 -14.46 6.39
N SER A 40 3.38 -14.32 7.06
CA SER A 40 2.55 -15.46 7.47
C SER A 40 1.25 -15.57 6.67
N ASN A 41 0.65 -16.77 6.67
CA ASN A 41 -0.68 -16.99 6.10
C ASN A 41 -1.82 -16.27 6.85
N ARG A 42 -1.54 -15.60 7.98
CA ARG A 42 -2.56 -14.88 8.75
C ARG A 42 -3.26 -13.80 7.94
N ILE A 43 -2.55 -13.13 7.03
CA ILE A 43 -3.12 -12.08 6.18
C ILE A 43 -4.13 -12.63 5.15
N LYS A 44 -4.08 -13.93 4.84
CA LYS A 44 -5.09 -14.59 4.01
C LYS A 44 -6.32 -14.92 4.84
N GLN A 45 -6.12 -15.42 6.06
CA GLN A 45 -7.22 -15.70 6.99
C GLN A 45 -8.00 -14.44 7.39
N SER A 46 -7.32 -13.29 7.49
CA SER A 46 -7.95 -12.01 7.80
C SER A 46 -8.57 -11.31 6.59
N GLY A 47 -8.44 -11.85 5.37
CA GLY A 47 -8.92 -11.24 4.14
C GLY A 47 -8.06 -10.11 3.57
N LEU A 48 -7.05 -9.62 4.31
CA LEU A 48 -6.19 -8.50 3.88
C LEU A 48 -5.49 -8.80 2.54
N PHE A 49 -5.00 -10.02 2.37
CA PHE A 49 -4.36 -10.44 1.11
C PHE A 49 -5.34 -10.32 -0.08
N ASP A 50 -6.60 -10.70 0.12
CA ASP A 50 -7.62 -10.67 -0.92
C ASP A 50 -8.03 -9.24 -1.23
N THR A 51 -8.19 -8.38 -0.22
CA THR A 51 -8.44 -6.93 -0.39
C THR A 51 -7.35 -6.27 -1.23
N VAL A 52 -6.08 -6.45 -0.86
CA VAL A 52 -4.94 -5.85 -1.55
C VAL A 52 -4.80 -6.41 -2.97
N SER A 53 -4.84 -7.74 -3.12
CA SER A 53 -4.66 -8.36 -4.44
C SER A 53 -5.85 -8.10 -5.38
N GLY A 54 -7.06 -7.89 -4.84
CA GLY A 54 -8.23 -7.43 -5.59
C GLY A 54 -8.06 -6.02 -6.12
N SER A 55 -7.67 -5.08 -5.25
CA SER A 55 -7.37 -3.69 -5.61
C SER A 55 -6.31 -3.59 -6.72
N LEU A 56 -5.25 -4.42 -6.65
CA LEU A 56 -4.16 -4.44 -7.63
C LEU A 56 -4.52 -5.04 -9.00
N LYS A 57 -5.65 -5.74 -9.13
CA LYS A 57 -6.12 -6.34 -10.39
C LYS A 57 -7.06 -5.42 -11.18
N ALA A 58 -7.62 -4.40 -10.51
CA ALA A 58 -8.59 -3.48 -11.07
C ALA A 58 -7.97 -2.49 -12.07
#